data_AF-A0A9C7QSY8-F1
#
_entry.id   AF-A0A9C7QSY8-F1
#
_cell.length_a   1.000
_cell.length_b   1.000
_cell.length_c   1.000
_cell.angle_alpha   90.00
_cell.angle_beta   90.00
_cell.angle_gamma   90.00
#
_symmetry.space_group_name_H-M   'P 1'
#
loop_
_entity.id
_entity.type
_entity.pdbx_description
1 polymer ?
#
loop_
_entity_poly.entity_id
_entity_poly.type
_entity_poly.pdbx_seq_one_letter_code
_entity_poly.pdbx_strand_id
1 'polypeptide(L)' 'MAKKGRVKRALDQLIAAHAQSRGATRVTHDRAFAVVPGLAIEDWTWYRL' A
#
# COMPACT_ATOMS: atom_id res chain seq x y z
N MET A 1 7.42 -5.86 -23.78
CA MET A 1 7.54 -6.47 -22.43
C MET A 1 7.27 -5.39 -21.39
N ALA A 2 6.23 -5.53 -20.55
CA ALA A 2 5.96 -4.53 -19.51
C ALA A 2 7.08 -4.57 -18.46
N LYS A 3 7.76 -3.44 -18.21
CA LYS A 3 8.73 -3.33 -17.12
C LYS A 3 8.02 -3.71 -15.82
N LYS A 4 8.47 -4.77 -15.15
CA LYS A 4 7.87 -5.38 -13.94
C LYS A 4 7.47 -4.35 -12.86
N GLY A 5 8.22 -3.24 -12.76
CA GLY A 5 7.90 -2.12 -11.85
C GLY A 5 6.63 -1.33 -12.19
N ARG A 6 6.20 -1.27 -13.45
CA ARG A 6 4.98 -0.52 -13.86
C ARG A 6 3.71 -1.27 -13.50
N VAL A 7 3.72 -2.61 -13.64
CA VAL A 7 2.60 -3.49 -13.28
C VAL A 7 2.40 -3.49 -11.76
N LYS A 8 3.49 -3.59 -10.98
CA LYS A 8 3.43 -3.48 -9.52
C LYS A 8 2.75 -2.17 -9.09
N ARG A 9 3.19 -1.04 -9.67
CA ARG A 9 2.64 0.28 -9.35
C ARG A 9 1.13 0.40 -9.66
N ALA A 10 0.63 -0.23 -10.71
CA ALA A 10 -0.80 -0.22 -11.04
C ALA A 10 -1.62 -1.04 -10.01
N LEU A 11 -1.10 -2.20 -9.59
CA LEU A 11 -1.76 -3.01 -8.56
C LEU A 11 -1.72 -2.30 -7.20
N ASP A 12 -0.61 -1.65 -6.85
CA ASP A 12 -0.48 -0.88 -5.60
C ASP A 12 -1.52 0.24 -5.52
N GLN A 13 -1.80 0.91 -6.66
CA GLN A 13 -2.86 1.91 -6.76
C GLN A 13 -4.26 1.33 -6.53
N LEU A 14 -4.58 0.19 -7.14
CA LEU A 14 -5.89 -0.46 -6.95
C LEU A 14 -6.08 -0.94 -5.50
N ILE A 15 -5.02 -1.47 -4.92
CA ILE A 15 -4.98 -1.89 -3.52
C ILE A 15 -5.21 -0.71 -2.58
N ALA A 16 -4.49 0.41 -2.80
CA ALA A 16 -4.64 1.62 -2.01
C ALA A 16 -6.07 2.16 -2.09
N ALA A 17 -6.61 2.29 -3.32
CA ALA A 17 -7.97 2.76 -3.54
C ALA A 17 -9.01 1.85 -2.87
N HIS A 18 -8.81 0.53 -2.90
CA HIS A 18 -9.71 -0.40 -2.22
C HIS A 18 -9.71 -0.19 -0.70
N ALA A 19 -8.53 -0.11 -0.07
CA ALA A 19 -8.43 0.13 1.37
C ALA A 19 -9.08 1.46 1.77
N GLN A 20 -8.83 2.53 1.00
CA GLN A 20 -9.46 3.83 1.22
C GLN A 20 -10.99 3.77 1.09
N SER A 21 -11.52 3.08 0.09
CA SER A 21 -12.97 2.94 -0.12
C SER A 21 -13.69 2.28 1.06
N ARG A 22 -12.95 1.52 1.87
CA ARG A 22 -13.44 0.80 3.04
C ARG A 22 -13.08 1.47 4.37
N GLY A 23 -12.35 2.60 4.34
CA GLY A 23 -11.78 3.19 5.56
C GLY A 23 -10.83 2.26 6.31
N ALA A 24 -10.20 1.32 5.60
CA ALA A 24 -9.36 0.29 6.20
C ALA A 24 -7.90 0.75 6.33
N THR A 25 -7.22 0.30 7.40
CA THR A 25 -5.78 0.48 7.58
C THR A 25 -5.00 -0.48 6.71
N ARG A 26 -4.05 0.04 5.92
CA ARG A 26 -3.15 -0.76 5.09
C ARG A 26 -1.90 -1.14 5.89
N VAL A 27 -1.79 -2.41 6.26
CA VAL A 27 -0.57 -2.95 6.85
C VAL A 27 0.43 -3.28 5.74
N THR A 28 1.60 -2.63 5.74
CA THR A 28 2.67 -2.87 4.75
C THR A 28 4.01 -2.33 5.23
N HIS A 29 5.11 -2.99 4.87
CA HIS A 29 6.47 -2.45 5.02
C HIS A 29 6.91 -1.60 3.81
N ASP A 30 6.09 -1.57 2.75
CA ASP A 30 6.40 -0.81 1.54
C ASP A 30 6.02 0.68 1.68
N ARG A 31 7.05 1.53 1.69
CA ARG A 31 6.90 2.99 1.80
C ARG A 31 6.20 3.64 0.61
N ALA A 32 6.04 2.95 -0.52
CA ALA A 32 5.34 3.49 -1.68
C ALA A 32 3.88 3.88 -1.39
N PHE A 33 3.23 3.25 -0.42
CA PHE A 33 1.85 3.56 -0.03
C PHE A 33 1.73 4.85 0.77
N ALA A 34 2.80 5.31 1.42
CA ALA A 34 2.80 6.52 2.27
C ALA A 34 2.54 7.82 1.49
N VAL A 35 2.65 7.78 0.15
CA VAL A 35 2.35 8.93 -0.71
C VAL A 35 0.87 9.05 -1.08
N VAL A 36 0.01 8.11 -0.64
CA VAL A 36 -1.44 8.12 -0.94
C VAL A 36 -2.17 8.95 0.12
N PRO A 37 -2.73 10.12 -0.23
CA PRO A 37 -3.37 11.00 0.74
C PRO A 37 -4.59 10.34 1.39
N GLY A 38 -4.67 10.37 2.73
CA GLY A 38 -5.81 9.85 3.48
C GLY A 38 -5.88 8.32 3.62
N LEU A 39 -4.84 7.59 3.22
CA LEU A 39 -4.73 6.16 3.52
C LEU A 39 -4.04 5.95 4.87
N ALA A 40 -4.70 5.29 5.81
CA ALA A 40 -4.09 4.88 7.07
C ALA A 40 -3.11 3.71 6.82
N ILE A 41 -1.92 3.76 7.41
CA ILE A 41 -0.85 2.78 7.19
C ILE A 41 -0.24 2.36 8.51
N GLU A 42 0.05 1.06 8.62
CA GLU A 42 0.79 0.47 9.73
C GLU A 42 1.93 -0.41 9.21
N ASP A 43 3.04 -0.45 9.95
CA ASP A 43 4.15 -1.37 9.71
C ASP A 43 4.29 -2.31 10.92
N TRP A 44 3.98 -3.59 10.72
CA TRP A 44 4.05 -4.59 11.78
C TRP A 44 5.39 -5.31 11.85
N THR A 45 6.32 -5.04 10.93
CA THR A 45 7.66 -5.69 10.97
C THR A 45 8.48 -5.29 12.20
N TRP A 46 8.07 -4.22 12.89
CA TRP A 46 8.71 -3.74 14.11
C TRP A 46 8.18 -4.42 15.38
N TYR A 47 7.04 -5.11 15.32
CA TYR A 47 6.57 -5.93 16.44
C TYR A 47 7.30 -7.27 16.42
N ARG A 48 8.34 -7.37 17.25
CA ARG A 48 8.96 -8.65 17.59
C ARG A 48 8.32 -9.15 18.88
N LEU A 49 7.50 -10.20 18.78
CA LEU A 49 7.01 -10.98 19.92
C LEU A 49 8.17 -11.70 20.62
#